data_AF-A0A9D6LUA2-F1
#
_entry.id   AF-A0A9D6LUA2-F1
#
_cell.length_a   1.000
_cell.length_b   1.000
_cell.length_c   1.000
_cell.angle_alpha   90.00
_cell.angle_beta   90.00
_cell.angle_gamma   90.00
#
_symmetry.space_group_name_H-M   'P 1'
#
loop_
_entity.id
_entity.type
_entity.pdbx_description
1 polymer ?
#
loop_
_entity_poly.entity_id
_entity_poly.type
_entity_poly.pdbx_seq_one_letter_code
_entity_poly.pdbx_strand_id
1 'polypeptide(L)'
;MVDRRQFVRGSLVASLAPLATGCQKKAPTWEKAAIRKKGRSQVAILGAANYEAPLEDILVRGIQLFRLSLRGKTVVLKPNLVEYDPAGVINTHPAVISAAVEAFRRLGAGEVLVAEGPGHRRDNEYLLTASGLYSILKDFK
;
A
#
# COMPACT_ATOMS: atom_id res chain seq x y z
N MET A 1 4.03 -61.06 22.48
CA MET A 1 3.53 -61.27 21.10
C MET A 1 2.15 -60.63 21.04
N VAL A 2 1.97 -59.53 20.31
CA VAL A 2 0.69 -58.78 20.30
C VAL A 2 -0.34 -59.57 19.50
N ASP A 3 -1.51 -59.83 20.07
CA ASP A 3 -2.59 -60.55 19.39
C ASP A 3 -3.14 -59.74 18.21
N ARG A 4 -3.57 -60.41 17.13
CA ARG A 4 -4.09 -59.78 15.90
C ARG A 4 -5.24 -58.82 16.21
N ARG A 5 -6.09 -59.13 17.18
CA ARG A 5 -7.20 -58.24 17.59
C ARG A 5 -6.71 -56.99 18.31
N GLN A 6 -5.65 -57.11 19.10
CA GLN A 6 -5.01 -55.98 19.78
C GLN A 6 -4.33 -55.06 18.75
N PHE A 7 -3.65 -55.65 17.76
CA PHE A 7 -3.05 -54.91 16.66
C PHE A 7 -4.09 -54.12 15.86
N VAL A 8 -5.17 -54.77 15.40
CA VAL A 8 -6.23 -54.09 14.61
C VAL A 8 -6.92 -52.97 15.41
N ARG A 9 -7.20 -53.19 16.70
CA ARG A 9 -7.77 -52.13 17.56
C ARG A 9 -6.81 -50.96 17.75
N GLY A 10 -5.51 -51.23 17.94
CA GLY A 10 -4.48 -50.19 18.07
C GLY A 10 -4.32 -49.37 16.79
N SER A 11 -4.32 -50.02 15.62
CA SER A 11 -4.18 -49.35 14.32
C SER A 11 -5.36 -48.43 13.98
N LEU A 12 -6.59 -48.82 14.37
CA LEU A 12 -7.78 -47.98 14.19
C LEU A 12 -7.76 -46.72 15.06
N VAL A 13 -7.27 -46.82 16.30
CA VAL A 13 -7.17 -45.65 17.19
C VAL A 13 -6.07 -44.71 16.71
N ALA A 14 -4.92 -45.24 16.28
CA ALA A 14 -3.79 -44.44 15.79
C ALA A 14 -4.13 -43.67 14.49
N SER A 15 -4.94 -44.25 13.61
CA SER A 15 -5.35 -43.61 12.34
C SER A 15 -6.35 -42.48 12.52
N LEU A 16 -7.04 -42.40 13.66
CA LEU A 16 -7.96 -41.31 14.00
C LEU A 16 -7.29 -40.18 14.82
N ALA A 17 -6.10 -40.41 15.38
CA ALA A 17 -5.37 -39.40 16.16
C ALA A 17 -5.10 -38.08 15.40
N PRO A 18 -4.79 -38.07 14.09
CA PRO A 18 -4.62 -36.82 13.31
C PRO A 18 -5.92 -36.03 13.11
N LEU A 19 -7.09 -36.67 13.26
CA LEU A 19 -8.39 -36.00 13.17
C LEU A 19 -8.76 -35.31 14.49
N ALA A 20 -8.25 -35.81 15.63
CA ALA A 20 -8.46 -35.21 16.95
C ALA A 20 -7.62 -33.94 17.16
N THR A 21 -6.49 -33.80 16.46
CA THR A 21 -5.66 -32.58 16.43
C THR A 21 -6.01 -31.67 15.27
N GLY A 22 -7.19 -31.86 14.67
CA GLY A 22 -7.72 -31.15 13.52
C GLY A 22 -7.35 -29.67 13.55
N CYS A 23 -6.59 -29.26 12.52
CA CYS A 23 -6.20 -27.90 12.16
C CYS A 23 -6.54 -26.86 13.24
N GLN A 24 -5.75 -26.81 14.31
CA GLN A 24 -5.74 -25.64 15.17
C GLN A 24 -5.34 -24.46 14.28
N LYS A 25 -6.33 -23.70 13.80
CA LYS A 25 -6.09 -22.39 13.21
C LYS A 25 -5.40 -21.60 14.30
N LYS A 26 -4.07 -21.53 14.26
CA LYS A 26 -3.29 -20.71 15.19
C LYS A 26 -3.96 -19.35 15.22
N ALA A 27 -4.35 -18.92 16.41
CA ALA A 27 -4.83 -17.56 16.58
C ALA A 27 -3.77 -16.63 15.98
N PRO A 28 -4.18 -15.58 15.24
CA PRO A 28 -3.22 -14.63 14.70
C PRO A 28 -2.32 -14.11 15.81
N THR A 29 -1.03 -13.97 15.51
CA THR A 29 -0.03 -13.39 16.44
C THR A 29 -0.22 -11.89 16.66
N TRP A 30 -1.19 -11.28 15.98
CA TRP A 30 -1.53 -9.87 16.08
C TRP A 30 -2.89 -9.68 16.75
N GLU A 31 -3.03 -8.57 17.47
CA GLU A 31 -4.25 -8.22 18.19
C GLU A 31 -5.39 -7.96 17.21
N LYS A 32 -6.47 -8.75 17.25
CA LYS A 32 -7.60 -8.58 16.33
C LYS A 32 -8.24 -7.19 16.40
N ALA A 33 -8.20 -6.56 17.58
CA ALA A 33 -8.66 -5.19 17.79
C ALA A 33 -7.81 -4.12 17.09
N ALA A 34 -6.58 -4.46 16.64
CA ALA A 34 -5.76 -3.58 15.81
C ALA A 34 -6.37 -3.34 14.42
N ILE A 35 -7.30 -4.20 13.97
CA ILE A 35 -8.08 -3.91 12.75
C ILE A 35 -9.07 -2.79 13.05
N ARG A 36 -8.70 -1.58 12.62
CA ARG A 36 -9.53 -0.37 12.76
C ARG A 36 -10.48 -0.14 11.58
N LYS A 37 -10.55 -1.05 10.60
CA LYS A 37 -11.35 -0.83 9.38
C LYS A 37 -12.84 -1.03 9.67
N LYS A 38 -13.54 0.07 9.96
CA LYS A 38 -14.97 0.09 10.31
C LYS A 38 -15.93 -0.13 9.13
N GLY A 39 -15.46 -0.02 7.88
CA GLY A 39 -16.33 -0.13 6.70
C GLY A 39 -15.57 -0.33 5.38
N ARG A 40 -16.31 -0.42 4.28
CA ARG A 40 -15.74 -0.56 2.93
C ARG A 40 -15.03 0.75 2.55
N SER A 41 -13.79 0.64 2.08
CA SER A 41 -13.04 1.79 1.56
C SER A 41 -13.70 2.29 0.28
N GLN A 42 -13.90 3.61 0.18
CA GLN A 42 -14.22 4.23 -1.11
C GLN A 42 -12.96 4.20 -1.97
N VAL A 43 -13.10 3.90 -3.26
CA VAL A 43 -12.00 3.81 -4.22
C VAL A 43 -12.49 4.43 -5.53
N ALA A 44 -11.66 5.27 -6.14
CA ALA A 44 -11.88 5.82 -7.47
C ALA A 44 -10.79 5.30 -8.42
N ILE A 45 -11.19 4.92 -9.63
CA ILE A 45 -10.28 4.51 -10.70
C ILE A 45 -10.56 5.45 -11.87
N LEU A 46 -9.56 6.22 -12.27
CA LEU A 46 -9.64 7.15 -13.39
C LEU A 46 -8.56 6.81 -14.42
N GLY A 47 -8.92 6.80 -15.70
CA GLY A 47 -8.00 6.51 -16.78
C GLY A 47 -7.21 7.74 -17.22
N ALA A 48 -5.93 7.54 -17.51
CA ALA A 48 -5.06 8.45 -18.23
C ALA A 48 -4.38 7.66 -19.36
N ALA A 49 -4.28 8.24 -20.55
CA ALA A 49 -3.68 7.55 -21.71
C ALA A 49 -2.17 7.36 -21.54
N ASN A 50 -1.51 8.33 -20.91
CA ASN A 50 -0.07 8.35 -20.63
C ASN A 50 0.20 9.41 -19.53
N TYR A 51 1.46 9.59 -19.15
CA TYR A 51 1.86 10.58 -18.14
C TYR A 51 1.86 12.04 -18.62
N GLU A 52 1.67 12.28 -19.93
CA GLU A 52 1.51 13.61 -20.54
C GLU A 52 0.04 14.08 -20.57
N ALA A 53 -0.89 13.22 -20.16
CA ALA A 53 -2.29 13.57 -20.01
C ALA A 53 -2.47 14.70 -18.96
N PRO A 54 -3.62 15.40 -18.93
CA PRO A 54 -3.90 16.42 -17.90
C PRO A 54 -4.14 15.77 -16.52
N LEU A 55 -3.08 15.26 -15.91
CA LEU A 55 -3.13 14.47 -14.68
C LEU A 55 -3.72 15.24 -13.50
N GLU A 56 -3.44 16.55 -13.39
CA GLU A 56 -3.99 17.40 -12.32
C GLU A 56 -5.53 17.40 -12.38
N ASP A 57 -6.12 17.67 -13.56
CA ASP A 57 -7.57 17.69 -13.73
C ASP A 57 -8.21 16.31 -13.49
N ILE A 58 -7.51 15.23 -13.87
CA ILE A 58 -7.95 13.87 -13.58
C ILE A 58 -7.98 13.65 -12.06
N LEU A 59 -6.93 14.05 -11.34
CA LEU A 59 -6.82 13.90 -9.89
C LEU A 59 -7.82 14.79 -9.14
N VAL A 60 -8.02 16.04 -9.56
CA VAL A 60 -9.04 16.95 -9.01
C VAL A 60 -10.42 16.30 -9.06
N ARG A 61 -10.82 15.79 -10.23
CA ARG A 61 -12.10 15.08 -10.38
C ARG A 61 -12.17 13.86 -9.46
N GLY A 62 -11.09 13.08 -9.39
CA GLY A 62 -10.99 11.90 -8.53
C GLY A 62 -11.16 12.23 -7.05
N ILE A 63 -10.44 13.24 -6.54
CA ILE A 63 -10.48 13.68 -5.14
C ILE A 63 -11.87 14.21 -4.77
N GLN A 64 -12.53 14.94 -5.67
CA GLN A 64 -13.88 15.48 -5.44
C GLN A 64 -14.95 14.39 -5.21
N LEU A 65 -14.76 13.19 -5.76
CA LEU A 65 -15.68 12.06 -5.52
C LEU A 65 -15.79 11.69 -4.03
N PHE A 66 -14.74 11.96 -3.25
CA PHE A 66 -14.67 11.64 -1.83
C PHE A 66 -15.22 12.75 -0.92
N ARG A 67 -15.52 13.94 -1.46
CA ARG A 67 -16.07 15.09 -0.71
C ARG A 67 -15.25 15.44 0.55
N LEU A 68 -13.93 15.41 0.43
CA LEU A 68 -13.01 15.69 1.53
C LEU A 68 -13.04 17.19 1.90
N SER A 69 -12.99 17.50 3.20
CA SER A 69 -12.79 18.87 3.68
C SER A 69 -11.29 19.18 3.75
N LEU A 70 -10.76 19.76 2.68
CA LEU A 70 -9.32 19.97 2.50
C LEU A 70 -8.85 21.37 2.91
N ARG A 71 -9.76 22.34 3.06
CA ARG A 71 -9.40 23.74 3.30
C ARG A 71 -8.49 23.90 4.53
N GLY A 72 -7.29 24.41 4.31
CA GLY A 72 -6.29 24.66 5.35
C GLY A 72 -5.73 23.39 6.03
N LYS A 73 -5.95 22.20 5.46
CA LYS A 73 -5.41 20.95 6.00
C LYS A 73 -4.00 20.69 5.49
N THR A 74 -3.19 20.03 6.30
CA THR A 74 -1.97 19.35 5.86
C THR A 74 -2.34 18.00 5.28
N VAL A 75 -1.95 17.77 4.03
CA VAL A 75 -2.13 16.52 3.30
C VAL A 75 -0.78 15.83 3.20
N VAL A 76 -0.70 14.56 3.60
CA VAL A 76 0.51 13.74 3.42
C VAL A 76 0.31 12.80 2.25
N LEU A 77 1.13 12.94 1.22
CA LEU A 77 1.22 12.03 0.08
C LEU A 77 2.29 10.98 0.36
N LYS A 78 1.91 9.70 0.24
CA LYS A 78 2.78 8.54 0.40
C LYS A 78 2.91 7.82 -0.96
N PRO A 79 3.71 8.34 -1.91
CA PRO A 79 3.98 7.63 -3.15
C PRO A 79 4.86 6.41 -2.88
N ASN A 80 5.09 5.60 -3.92
CA ASN A 80 6.12 4.57 -3.87
C ASN A 80 7.47 5.16 -4.33
N LEU A 81 8.48 5.09 -3.46
CA LEU A 81 9.90 5.39 -3.73
C LEU A 81 10.74 4.26 -3.13
N VAL A 82 10.75 3.09 -3.77
CA VAL A 82 11.25 1.84 -3.18
C VAL A 82 12.73 1.62 -3.50
N GLU A 83 13.08 1.65 -4.78
CA GLU A 83 14.42 1.34 -5.29
C GLU A 83 14.69 2.10 -6.59
N TYR A 84 15.89 1.96 -7.15
CA TYR A 84 16.22 2.43 -8.50
C TYR A 84 16.48 1.25 -9.44
N ASP A 85 15.76 1.25 -10.56
CA ASP A 85 15.96 0.33 -11.68
C ASP A 85 15.84 1.16 -12.98
N PRO A 86 16.93 1.37 -13.73
CA PRO A 86 16.90 2.13 -14.98
C PRO A 86 15.94 1.54 -16.02
N ALA A 87 15.64 0.25 -15.94
CA ALA A 87 14.73 -0.46 -16.84
C ALA A 87 13.33 -0.70 -16.24
N GLY A 88 13.12 -0.33 -14.97
CA GLY A 88 11.97 -0.75 -14.18
C GLY A 88 11.01 0.39 -13.83
N VAL A 89 9.70 0.11 -13.92
CA VAL A 89 8.63 1.00 -13.43
C VAL A 89 8.28 0.61 -11.99
N ILE A 90 9.22 0.86 -11.08
CA ILE A 90 9.10 0.44 -9.66
C ILE A 90 8.64 1.55 -8.72
N ASN A 91 8.82 2.81 -9.13
CA ASN A 91 8.43 4.00 -8.37
C ASN A 91 7.19 4.65 -8.99
N THR A 92 6.47 5.44 -8.18
CA THR A 92 5.41 6.29 -8.71
C THR A 92 6.02 7.33 -9.64
N HIS A 93 5.46 7.49 -10.83
CA HIS A 93 5.98 8.42 -11.82
C HIS A 93 5.96 9.87 -11.28
N PRO A 94 7.04 10.66 -11.41
CA PRO A 94 7.12 12.01 -10.85
C PRO A 94 5.99 12.95 -11.29
N ALA A 95 5.54 12.86 -12.55
CA ALA A 95 4.41 13.64 -13.06
C ALA A 95 3.10 13.40 -12.28
N VAL A 96 2.86 12.17 -11.80
CA VAL A 96 1.67 11.85 -10.98
C VAL A 96 1.78 12.50 -9.61
N ILE A 97 2.97 12.52 -9.03
CA ILE A 97 3.22 13.14 -7.72
C ILE A 97 3.04 14.66 -7.82
N SER A 98 3.63 15.28 -8.85
CA SER A 98 3.45 16.71 -9.15
C SER A 98 1.97 17.10 -9.25
N ALA A 99 1.25 16.39 -10.12
CA ALA A 99 -0.17 16.63 -10.35
C ALA A 99 -1.02 16.42 -9.07
N ALA A 100 -0.65 15.48 -8.21
CA ALA A 100 -1.33 15.28 -6.93
C ALA A 100 -1.10 16.46 -5.97
N VAL A 101 0.13 16.95 -5.86
CA VAL A 101 0.46 18.13 -5.05
C VAL A 101 -0.36 19.33 -5.50
N GLU A 102 -0.38 19.60 -6.81
CA GLU A 102 -1.13 20.71 -7.40
C GLU A 102 -2.63 20.55 -7.20
N ALA A 103 -3.19 19.35 -7.42
CA ALA A 103 -4.60 19.08 -7.23
C ALA A 103 -5.05 19.34 -5.78
N PHE A 104 -4.29 18.88 -4.78
CA PHE A 104 -4.62 19.13 -3.37
C PHE A 104 -4.50 20.61 -3.00
N ARG A 105 -3.47 21.31 -3.49
CA ARG A 105 -3.32 22.78 -3.30
C ARG A 105 -4.49 23.54 -3.93
N ARG A 106 -4.88 23.20 -5.17
CA ARG A 106 -6.02 23.78 -5.89
C ARG A 106 -7.34 23.55 -5.16
N LEU A 107 -7.49 22.40 -4.50
CA LEU A 107 -8.66 22.07 -3.67
C LEU A 107 -8.62 22.71 -2.26
N GLY A 108 -7.60 23.51 -1.96
CA GLY A 108 -7.53 24.35 -0.76
C GLY A 108 -6.72 23.75 0.39
N ALA A 109 -5.96 22.67 0.18
CA ALA A 109 -4.99 22.20 1.18
C ALA A 109 -4.07 23.36 1.58
N GLY A 110 -3.83 23.52 2.89
CA GLY A 110 -2.90 24.52 3.40
C GLY A 110 -1.45 24.11 3.20
N GLU A 111 -1.18 22.80 3.25
CA GLU A 111 0.13 22.22 3.08
C GLU A 111 -0.01 20.83 2.43
N VAL A 112 0.95 20.48 1.57
CA VAL A 112 1.05 19.13 1.00
C VAL A 112 2.47 18.64 1.18
N LEU A 113 2.62 17.56 1.95
CA LEU A 113 3.90 16.93 2.27
C LEU A 113 4.03 15.64 1.49
N VAL A 114 5.08 15.50 0.68
CA VAL A 114 5.43 14.22 0.06
C VAL A 114 6.35 13.49 1.03
N ALA A 115 5.80 12.49 1.73
CA ALA A 115 6.50 11.74 2.75
C ALA A 115 6.70 10.31 2.26
N GLU A 116 7.90 10.03 1.74
CA GLU A 116 8.31 8.66 1.48
C GLU A 116 9.80 8.42 1.75
N GLY A 117 10.15 7.17 2.03
CA GLY A 117 11.51 6.67 2.18
C GLY A 117 11.76 5.37 1.41
N PRO A 118 13.03 4.96 1.33
CA PRO A 118 13.49 3.85 0.51
C PRO A 118 13.08 2.49 1.09
N GLY A 119 13.04 1.48 0.23
CA GLY A 119 12.82 0.09 0.61
C GLY A 119 14.05 -0.56 1.23
N HIS A 120 15.15 -0.66 0.47
CA HIS A 120 16.36 -1.40 0.89
C HIS A 120 17.66 -0.59 0.79
N ARG A 121 17.70 0.47 -0.03
CA ARG A 121 18.82 1.41 -0.08
C ARG A 121 18.77 2.40 1.08
N ARG A 122 19.94 2.78 1.60
CA ARG A 122 20.06 3.82 2.63
C ARG A 122 20.31 5.22 2.04
N ASP A 123 20.74 5.28 0.78
CA ASP A 123 21.07 6.53 0.12
C ASP A 123 19.81 7.17 -0.49
N ASN A 124 19.20 8.06 0.29
CA ASN A 124 17.96 8.74 -0.09
C ASN A 124 18.19 9.78 -1.20
N GLU A 125 19.32 10.48 -1.17
CA GLU A 125 19.64 11.52 -2.17
C GLU A 125 19.84 10.87 -3.54
N TYR A 126 20.56 9.74 -3.58
CA TYR A 126 20.68 8.95 -4.80
C TYR A 126 19.32 8.52 -5.33
N LEU A 127 18.45 7.93 -4.49
CA LEU A 127 17.14 7.46 -4.94
C LEU A 127 16.22 8.59 -5.39
N LEU A 128 16.21 9.72 -4.68
CA LEU A 128 15.43 10.89 -5.07
C LEU A 128 15.89 11.45 -6.42
N THR A 129 17.21 11.51 -6.65
CA THR A 129 17.78 12.00 -7.91
C THR A 129 17.53 11.01 -9.04
N ALA A 130 17.84 9.74 -8.83
CA ALA A 130 17.79 8.70 -9.86
C ALA A 130 16.35 8.35 -10.27
N SER A 131 15.36 8.51 -9.37
CA SER A 131 13.94 8.38 -9.71
C SER A 131 13.35 9.57 -10.46
N GLY A 132 14.10 10.68 -10.60
CA GLY A 132 13.60 11.94 -11.16
C GLY A 132 12.66 12.71 -10.22
N LEU A 133 12.43 12.21 -9.01
CA LEU A 133 11.52 12.86 -8.06
C LEU A 133 12.13 14.16 -7.50
N TYR A 134 13.45 14.20 -7.28
CA TYR A 134 14.15 15.39 -6.77
C TYR A 134 13.91 16.62 -7.65
N SER A 135 13.99 16.46 -8.98
CA SER A 135 13.82 17.56 -9.92
C SER A 135 12.40 18.12 -9.94
N ILE A 136 11.40 17.34 -9.55
CA ILE A 136 10.01 17.80 -9.44
C ILE A 136 9.76 18.44 -8.08
N LEU A 137 10.23 17.80 -7.00
CA LEU A 137 9.93 18.29 -5.64
C LEU A 137 10.63 19.61 -5.31
N LYS A 138 11.78 19.92 -5.91
CA LYS A 138 12.47 21.19 -5.70
C LYS A 138 11.64 22.42 -6.12
N ASP A 139 10.69 22.24 -7.04
CA ASP A 139 9.82 23.31 -7.55
C ASP A 139 8.64 23.56 -6.60
N PHE A 140 8.34 22.59 -5.72
CA PHE A 140 7.34 22.71 -4.66
C PHE A 140 8.00 23.16 -3.36
N LYS A 141 7.92 24.45 -3.07
CA LYS A 141 8.19 25.00 -1.73
C LYS A 141 7.01 24.82 -0.80
#